data_AF-A0A3B9V7P4-F1
#
_entry.id   AF-A0A3B9V7P4-F1
#
_cell.length_a   1.000
_cell.length_b   1.000
_cell.length_c   1.000
_cell.angle_alpha   90.00
_cell.angle_beta   90.00
_cell.angle_gamma   90.00
#
_symmetry.space_group_name_H-M   'P 1'
#
loop_
_entity.id
_entity.type
_entity.pdbx_description
1 polymer ?
#
loop_
_entity_poly.entity_id
_entity_poly.type
_entity_poly.pdbx_seq_one_letter_code
_entity_poly.pdbx_strand_id
1 'polypeptide(L)'
;STTDYALDNSTDQDRSIYSFGIDSKLFLERETNLFGVDLIQTLTPRLAYNYTPNKNQDALPNFDSADKNDSYESLFSGQKYTGIDRINKANDFTLGLESDFIDEETGNTYASLKAAQTLYGDEISANGSNRKYSDIAASADFAWDRFTFNNALQYDPETQKIDKRDSAITYQLNPRKFLTIAHHDDNGTKSAELYGAYPIN
;
A
#
# COMPACT_ATOMS: atom_id res chain seq x y z
N SER A 1 -1.47 21.42 7.95
CA SER A 1 -0.25 21.26 8.77
C SER A 1 0.37 22.64 8.97
N THR A 2 0.78 22.95 10.19
CA THR A 2 1.54 24.17 10.52
C THR A 2 2.83 23.72 11.18
N THR A 3 3.97 24.12 10.63
CA THR A 3 5.30 23.80 11.15
C THR A 3 6.10 25.08 11.28
N ASP A 4 6.83 25.19 12.38
CA ASP A 4 7.75 26.28 12.70
C ASP A 4 9.16 25.69 12.85
N TYR A 5 10.14 26.32 12.22
CA TYR A 5 11.54 25.87 12.21
C TYR A 5 12.42 26.96 12.81
N ALA A 6 12.92 26.71 14.02
CA ALA A 6 13.98 27.50 14.64
C ALA A 6 15.34 26.97 14.16
N LEU A 7 15.99 27.70 13.25
CA LEU A 7 17.26 27.31 12.63
C LEU A 7 18.39 28.19 13.13
N ASP A 8 19.41 27.59 13.76
CA ASP A 8 20.57 28.34 14.26
C ASP A 8 21.26 29.07 13.09
N ASN A 9 21.38 30.39 13.20
CA ASN A 9 21.98 31.28 12.21
C ASN A 9 21.19 31.48 10.88
N SER A 10 19.87 31.27 10.87
CA SER A 10 18.98 31.71 9.75
C SER A 10 17.64 32.26 10.25
N THR A 11 16.89 32.95 9.39
CA THR A 11 15.53 33.42 9.73
C THR A 11 14.58 32.25 9.93
N ASP A 12 13.85 32.26 11.05
CA ASP A 12 12.75 31.34 11.33
C ASP A 12 11.80 31.24 10.13
N GLN A 13 11.39 30.02 9.78
CA GLN A 13 10.52 29.77 8.64
C GLN A 13 9.18 29.16 9.05
N ASP A 14 8.11 29.93 8.84
CA ASP A 14 6.74 29.49 9.03
C ASP A 14 6.14 28.89 7.75
N ARG A 15 5.54 27.71 7.88
CA ARG A 15 4.80 27.08 6.78
C ARG A 15 3.41 26.60 7.22
N SER A 16 2.40 27.24 6.64
CA SER A 16 1.02 26.74 6.65
C SER A 16 0.63 26.13 5.29
N ILE A 17 0.17 24.88 5.30
CA ILE A 17 -0.42 24.19 4.15
C ILE A 17 -1.75 23.58 4.59
N TYR A 18 -2.81 23.85 3.82
CA TYR A 18 -4.14 23.29 4.03
C TYR A 18 -4.44 22.27 2.94
N SER A 19 -4.71 21.04 3.35
CA SER A 19 -5.04 19.93 2.48
C SER A 19 -6.46 19.47 2.75
N PHE A 20 -7.11 18.92 1.73
CA PHE A 20 -8.43 18.33 1.81
C PHE A 20 -8.39 16.92 1.21
N GLY A 21 -9.05 15.97 1.86
CA GLY A 21 -9.16 14.60 1.37
C GLY A 21 -10.55 14.06 1.66
N ILE A 22 -11.08 13.29 0.73
CA ILE A 22 -12.30 12.49 0.91
C ILE A 22 -12.01 11.05 0.49
N ASP A 23 -12.47 10.10 1.29
CA ASP A 23 -12.33 8.67 1.06
C ASP A 23 -13.70 8.01 1.24
N SER A 24 -14.08 7.21 0.26
CA SER A 24 -15.39 6.56 0.19
C SER A 24 -15.22 5.09 -0.15
N LYS A 25 -15.89 4.24 0.63
CA LYS A 25 -15.95 2.80 0.44
C LYS A 25 -17.41 2.38 0.26
N LEU A 26 -17.66 1.49 -0.69
CA LEU A 26 -18.95 0.80 -0.84
C LEU A 26 -18.76 -0.65 -0.42
N PHE A 27 -19.56 -1.15 0.51
CA PHE A 27 -19.48 -2.54 0.97
C PHE A 27 -20.59 -3.35 0.31
N LEU A 28 -20.21 -4.37 -0.46
CA LEU A 28 -21.12 -5.30 -1.13
C LEU A 28 -20.80 -6.71 -0.64
N GLU A 29 -21.82 -7.53 -0.46
CA GLU A 29 -21.67 -8.93 -0.05
C GLU A 29 -22.58 -9.83 -0.88
N ARG A 30 -22.14 -11.07 -1.09
CA ARG A 30 -22.96 -12.13 -1.66
C ARG A 30 -22.51 -13.49 -1.14
N GLU A 31 -23.46 -14.41 -1.02
CA GLU A 31 -23.18 -15.84 -0.84
C GLU A 31 -22.61 -16.43 -2.14
N THR A 32 -21.65 -17.33 -2.02
CA THR A 32 -21.06 -18.08 -3.14
C THR A 32 -20.58 -19.45 -2.66
N ASN A 33 -20.54 -20.43 -3.55
CA ASN A 33 -19.96 -21.73 -3.25
C ASN A 33 -18.75 -21.95 -4.16
N LEU A 34 -17.57 -22.16 -3.57
CA LEU A 34 -16.33 -22.44 -4.29
C LEU A 34 -15.70 -23.71 -3.71
N PHE A 35 -15.34 -24.66 -4.58
CA PHE A 35 -14.71 -25.93 -4.20
C PHE A 35 -15.51 -26.74 -3.15
N GLY A 36 -16.83 -26.56 -3.09
CA GLY A 36 -17.71 -27.24 -2.13
C GLY A 36 -17.76 -26.60 -0.74
N VAL A 37 -17.21 -25.39 -0.58
CA VAL A 37 -17.29 -24.59 0.64
C VAL A 37 -18.24 -23.41 0.39
N ASP A 38 -19.18 -23.20 1.32
CA ASP A 38 -20.06 -22.03 1.34
C ASP A 38 -19.32 -20.83 1.90
N LEU A 39 -19.28 -19.75 1.13
CA LEU A 39 -18.47 -18.57 1.37
C LEU A 39 -19.32 -17.31 1.23
N ILE A 40 -19.01 -16.31 2.05
CA ILE A 40 -19.43 -14.93 1.84
C ILE A 40 -18.30 -14.22 1.08
N GLN A 41 -18.59 -13.79 -0.15
CA GLN A 41 -17.70 -12.91 -0.89
C GLN A 41 -18.06 -11.46 -0.58
N THR A 42 -17.10 -10.70 -0.06
CA THR A 42 -17.20 -9.23 0.00
C THR A 42 -16.57 -8.62 -1.25
N LEU A 43 -17.11 -7.48 -1.68
CA LEU A 43 -16.52 -6.65 -2.71
C LEU A 43 -16.60 -5.19 -2.25
N THR A 44 -15.44 -4.59 -2.03
CA THR A 44 -15.32 -3.23 -1.51
C THR A 44 -14.63 -2.32 -2.52
N PRO A 45 -15.38 -1.70 -3.46
CA PRO A 45 -14.87 -0.59 -4.24
C PRO A 45 -14.54 0.60 -3.32
N ARG A 46 -13.39 1.22 -3.53
CA ARG A 46 -12.92 2.40 -2.81
C ARG A 46 -12.51 3.50 -3.77
N LEU A 47 -12.93 4.72 -3.47
CA LEU A 47 -12.56 5.94 -4.20
C LEU A 47 -12.10 6.97 -3.18
N ALA A 48 -10.92 7.54 -3.40
CA ALA A 48 -10.45 8.70 -2.67
C ALA A 48 -10.08 9.85 -3.61
N TYR A 49 -10.25 11.07 -3.12
CA TYR A 49 -9.74 12.27 -3.75
C TYR A 49 -8.96 13.10 -2.74
N ASN A 50 -7.74 13.49 -3.10
CA ASN A 50 -6.83 14.25 -2.24
C ASN A 50 -6.34 15.51 -2.96
N TYR A 51 -6.47 16.66 -2.28
CA TYR A 51 -6.01 17.96 -2.75
C TYR A 51 -5.05 18.60 -1.74
N THR A 52 -3.86 18.96 -2.21
CA THR A 52 -2.87 19.73 -1.46
C THR A 52 -2.26 20.78 -2.40
N PRO A 53 -2.33 22.08 -2.06
CA PRO A 53 -1.79 23.14 -2.91
C PRO A 53 -0.27 23.05 -3.01
N ASN A 54 0.28 23.54 -4.12
CA ASN A 54 1.73 23.63 -4.29
C ASN A 54 2.32 24.74 -3.40
N LYS A 55 3.43 24.46 -2.72
CA LYS A 55 4.19 25.45 -1.96
C LYS A 55 5.68 25.15 -2.06
N ASN A 56 6.48 26.18 -2.38
CA ASN A 56 7.94 26.05 -2.42
C ASN A 56 8.46 25.78 -0.98
N GLN A 57 9.29 24.75 -0.87
CA GLN A 57 9.87 24.25 0.39
C GLN A 57 11.40 24.08 0.27
N ASP A 58 12.03 24.63 -0.77
CA ASP A 58 13.45 24.44 -1.10
C ASP A 58 14.38 24.99 0.00
N ALA A 59 13.93 26.03 0.68
CA ALA A 59 14.65 26.65 1.79
C ALA A 59 14.48 25.92 3.14
N LEU A 60 13.55 24.95 3.22
CA LEU A 60 13.34 24.17 4.44
C LEU A 60 14.28 22.96 4.45
N PRO A 61 15.02 22.71 5.55
CA PRO A 61 15.79 21.49 5.70
C PRO A 61 14.87 20.27 5.76
N ASN A 62 15.42 19.12 5.40
CA ASN A 62 14.75 17.83 5.54
C ASN A 62 15.44 17.05 6.67
N PHE A 63 14.72 16.79 7.76
CA PHE A 63 15.19 16.01 8.90
C PHE A 63 14.67 14.57 8.83
N ASP A 64 13.37 14.39 8.58
CA ASP A 64 12.70 13.09 8.71
C ASP A 64 11.79 12.66 7.53
N SER A 65 11.72 13.46 6.46
CA SER A 65 10.94 13.09 5.28
C SER A 65 11.72 12.20 4.32
N ALA A 66 11.15 11.04 4.00
CA ALA A 66 11.64 10.10 3.01
C ALA A 66 10.50 9.69 2.06
N ASP A 67 10.83 9.15 0.89
CA ASP A 67 9.83 8.60 -0.02
C ASP A 67 9.05 7.47 0.64
N LYS A 68 7.73 7.54 0.54
CA LYS A 68 6.82 6.53 1.07
C LYS A 68 6.73 5.37 0.08
N ASN A 69 6.71 4.15 0.59
CA ASN A 69 6.47 2.97 -0.24
C ASN A 69 5.00 2.91 -0.70
N ASP A 70 4.77 2.54 -1.96
CA ASP A 70 3.43 2.44 -2.56
C ASP A 70 2.74 1.11 -2.19
N SER A 71 2.11 1.05 -1.02
CA SER A 71 1.18 -0.03 -0.66
C SER A 71 -0.25 0.34 -1.04
N TYR A 72 -1.13 -0.66 -1.08
CA TYR A 72 -2.57 -0.42 -1.32
C TYR A 72 -3.11 0.71 -0.45
N GLU A 73 -2.85 0.68 0.86
CA GLU A 73 -3.32 1.71 1.79
C GLU A 73 -2.59 3.05 1.64
N SER A 74 -1.31 3.04 1.26
CA SER A 74 -0.57 4.30 1.13
C SER A 74 -1.09 5.15 -0.01
N LEU A 75 -1.55 4.55 -1.11
CA LEU A 75 -2.10 5.27 -2.27
C LEU A 75 -3.29 6.16 -1.90
N PHE A 76 -4.17 5.70 -0.99
CA PHE A 76 -5.34 6.48 -0.57
C PHE A 76 -5.00 7.72 0.28
N SER A 77 -3.77 7.81 0.82
CA SER A 77 -3.38 8.95 1.65
C SER A 77 -3.05 10.24 0.88
N GLY A 78 -2.75 10.13 -0.42
CA GLY A 78 -2.28 11.26 -1.23
C GLY A 78 -0.94 11.86 -0.80
N GLN A 79 -0.24 11.22 0.15
CA GLN A 79 1.07 11.64 0.66
C GLN A 79 2.17 10.78 0.03
N LYS A 80 3.18 11.44 -0.53
CA LYS A 80 4.36 10.79 -1.15
C LYS A 80 5.54 10.66 -0.19
N TYR A 81 5.56 11.46 0.86
CA TYR A 81 6.65 11.46 1.84
C TYR A 81 6.15 10.99 3.21
N THR A 82 7.06 10.44 3.99
CA THR A 82 6.91 10.29 5.44
C THR A 82 7.20 11.62 6.14
N GLY A 83 6.82 11.73 7.41
CA GLY A 83 7.10 12.93 8.21
C GLY A 83 6.31 14.16 7.76
N ILE A 84 6.78 15.34 8.17
CA ILE A 84 6.11 16.62 7.86
C ILE A 84 7.03 17.63 7.17
N ASP A 85 8.32 17.35 7.03
CA ASP A 85 9.29 18.29 6.43
C ASP A 85 9.04 18.53 4.95
N ARG A 86 8.55 17.52 4.24
CA ARG A 86 8.15 17.61 2.83
C ARG A 86 6.68 17.27 2.67
N ILE A 87 5.89 18.25 2.24
CA ILE A 87 4.48 18.05 1.90
C ILE A 87 4.36 18.16 0.38
N ASN A 88 3.93 17.09 -0.29
CA ASN A 88 3.74 17.10 -1.74
C ASN A 88 2.47 17.87 -2.14
N LYS A 89 2.50 18.46 -3.34
CA LYS A 89 1.28 18.83 -4.05
C LYS A 89 0.47 17.56 -4.35
N ALA A 90 -0.85 17.65 -4.24
CA ALA A 90 -1.76 16.57 -4.62
C ALA A 90 -2.98 17.14 -5.33
N ASN A 91 -3.43 16.49 -6.39
CA ASN A 91 -4.72 16.69 -7.04
C ASN A 91 -5.14 15.31 -7.60
N ASP A 92 -5.35 14.38 -6.68
CA ASP A 92 -5.16 12.96 -6.94
C ASP A 92 -6.48 12.22 -6.75
N PHE A 93 -6.84 11.36 -7.71
CA PHE A 93 -7.95 10.42 -7.59
C PHE A 93 -7.41 9.01 -7.43
N THR A 94 -7.71 8.35 -6.32
CA THR A 94 -7.29 6.96 -6.09
C THR A 94 -8.49 6.04 -6.20
N LEU A 95 -8.37 5.04 -7.06
CA LEU A 95 -9.33 3.97 -7.21
C LEU A 95 -8.72 2.69 -6.65
N GLY A 96 -9.53 1.92 -5.93
CA GLY A 96 -9.14 0.55 -5.62
C GLY A 96 -10.32 -0.35 -5.38
N LEU A 97 -9.98 -1.62 -5.28
CA LEU A 97 -10.92 -2.71 -5.10
C LEU A 97 -10.32 -3.69 -4.10
N GLU A 98 -11.15 -4.12 -3.16
CA GLU A 98 -10.84 -5.18 -2.21
C GLU A 98 -11.93 -6.26 -2.32
N SER A 99 -11.55 -7.53 -2.25
CA SER A 99 -12.50 -8.63 -2.21
C SER A 99 -11.98 -9.73 -1.29
N ASP A 100 -12.78 -10.08 -0.28
CA ASP A 100 -12.48 -11.17 0.63
C ASP A 100 -13.46 -12.32 0.41
N PHE A 101 -12.97 -13.54 0.61
CA PHE A 101 -13.75 -14.77 0.56
C PHE A 101 -13.71 -15.41 1.94
N ILE A 102 -14.83 -15.36 2.65
CA ILE A 102 -14.91 -15.69 4.07
C ILE A 102 -15.79 -16.93 4.22
N ASP A 103 -15.30 -17.92 4.96
CA ASP A 103 -16.05 -19.11 5.34
C ASP A 103 -17.28 -18.72 6.16
N GLU A 104 -18.48 -19.14 5.74
CA GLU A 104 -19.71 -18.77 6.44
C GLU A 104 -19.83 -19.43 7.82
N GLU A 105 -19.30 -20.64 7.99
CA GLU A 105 -19.38 -21.41 9.24
C GLU A 105 -18.31 -20.97 10.25
N THR A 106 -17.07 -20.80 9.80
CA THR A 106 -15.91 -20.57 10.66
C THR A 106 -15.48 -19.11 10.74
N GLY A 107 -15.90 -18.26 9.79
CA GLY A 107 -15.46 -16.86 9.68
C GLY A 107 -14.02 -16.68 9.18
N ASN A 108 -13.36 -17.75 8.76
CA ASN A 108 -11.98 -17.70 8.25
C ASN A 108 -11.94 -17.10 6.85
N THR A 109 -10.98 -16.22 6.58
CA THR A 109 -10.74 -15.69 5.24
C THR A 109 -9.88 -16.65 4.43
N TYR A 110 -10.43 -17.25 3.36
CA TYR A 110 -9.69 -18.11 2.43
C TYR A 110 -8.89 -17.33 1.40
N ALA A 111 -9.39 -16.18 0.99
CA ALA A 111 -8.71 -15.33 0.02
C ALA A 111 -8.99 -13.86 0.29
N SER A 112 -7.98 -13.00 0.14
CA SER A 112 -8.10 -11.55 0.14
C SER A 112 -7.35 -11.00 -1.07
N LEU A 113 -8.04 -10.24 -1.91
CA LEU A 113 -7.49 -9.64 -3.12
C LEU A 113 -7.65 -8.14 -3.04
N LYS A 114 -6.55 -7.41 -3.27
CA LYS A 114 -6.55 -5.93 -3.25
C LYS A 114 -5.81 -5.39 -4.44
N ALA A 115 -6.31 -4.32 -5.03
CA ALA A 115 -5.61 -3.57 -6.06
C ALA A 115 -6.02 -2.10 -6.00
N ALA A 116 -5.06 -1.19 -6.13
CA ALA A 116 -5.31 0.25 -6.19
C ALA A 116 -4.35 0.96 -7.13
N GLN A 117 -4.80 2.09 -7.66
CA GLN A 117 -4.02 2.99 -8.49
C GLN A 117 -4.51 4.43 -8.29
N THR A 118 -3.57 5.37 -8.27
CA THR A 118 -3.84 6.80 -8.24
C THR A 118 -3.67 7.40 -9.64
N LEU A 119 -4.65 8.20 -10.07
CA LEU A 119 -4.59 9.11 -11.20
C LEU A 119 -4.23 10.51 -10.70
N TYR A 120 -3.19 11.10 -11.26
CA TYR A 120 -2.77 12.46 -10.95
C TYR A 120 -3.47 13.45 -11.89
N GLY A 121 -4.27 14.35 -11.32
CA GLY A 121 -5.03 15.37 -12.04
C GLY A 121 -4.17 16.55 -12.51
N ASP A 122 -3.08 16.81 -11.81
CA ASP A 122 -2.03 17.72 -12.24
C ASP A 122 -0.77 16.89 -12.54
N GLU A 123 -0.09 17.19 -13.65
CA GLU A 123 1.16 16.53 -13.98
C GLU A 123 2.15 16.67 -12.81
N ILE A 124 2.51 15.55 -12.21
CA ILE A 124 3.52 15.53 -11.17
C ILE A 124 4.85 15.36 -11.89
N SER A 125 5.68 16.39 -11.85
CA SER A 125 7.05 16.29 -12.32
C SER A 125 7.85 15.47 -11.32
N ALA A 126 7.92 14.15 -11.53
CA ALA A 126 8.90 13.31 -10.89
C ALA A 126 10.08 13.21 -11.87
N ASN A 127 11.26 13.73 -11.48
CA ASN A 127 12.48 13.65 -12.30
C ASN A 127 12.37 14.18 -13.74
N GLY A 128 11.47 15.14 -14.01
CA GLY A 128 11.31 15.76 -15.33
C GLY A 128 10.41 15.00 -16.30
N SER A 129 9.79 13.88 -15.90
CA SER A 129 8.68 13.27 -16.66
C SER A 129 7.33 13.60 -16.02
N ASN A 130 6.35 13.88 -16.88
CA ASN A 130 4.97 14.12 -16.46
C ASN A 130 4.27 12.77 -16.32
N ARG A 131 4.26 12.23 -15.11
CA ARG A 131 3.63 10.96 -14.81
C ARG A 131 2.14 11.16 -14.52
N LYS A 132 1.28 10.41 -15.22
CA LYS A 132 -0.19 10.53 -15.11
C LYS A 132 -0.81 9.59 -14.07
N TYR A 133 -0.16 8.47 -13.77
CA TYR A 133 -0.65 7.45 -12.86
C TYR A 133 0.44 7.02 -11.89
N SER A 134 0.07 6.63 -10.67
CA SER A 134 0.98 5.91 -9.77
C SER A 134 1.27 4.50 -10.30
N ASP A 135 2.20 3.84 -9.63
CA ASP A 135 2.28 2.38 -9.66
C ASP A 135 0.95 1.77 -9.21
N ILE A 136 0.66 0.59 -9.74
CA ILE A 136 -0.45 -0.23 -9.28
C ILE A 136 0.07 -1.04 -8.10
N ALA A 137 -0.51 -0.80 -6.92
CA ALA A 137 -0.26 -1.62 -5.73
C ALA A 137 -1.32 -2.73 -5.67
N ALA A 138 -0.88 -3.99 -5.68
CA ALA A 138 -1.78 -5.14 -5.63
C ALA A 138 -1.30 -6.19 -4.63
N SER A 139 -2.25 -6.90 -4.01
CA SER A 139 -1.97 -8.05 -3.17
C SER A 139 -2.98 -9.17 -3.38
N ALA A 140 -2.50 -10.38 -3.15
CA ALA A 140 -3.31 -11.59 -3.18
C ALA A 140 -2.84 -12.51 -2.05
N ASP A 141 -3.70 -12.70 -1.07
CA ASP A 141 -3.48 -13.55 0.09
C ASP A 141 -4.45 -14.72 0.03
N PHE A 142 -3.96 -15.92 0.31
CA PHE A 142 -4.76 -17.15 0.31
C PHE A 142 -4.42 -17.99 1.53
N ALA A 143 -5.43 -18.58 2.15
CA ALA A 143 -5.30 -19.58 3.19
C ALA A 143 -6.02 -20.85 2.74
N TRP A 144 -5.32 -21.97 2.75
CA TRP A 144 -5.88 -23.28 2.39
C TRP A 144 -5.33 -24.34 3.33
N ASP A 145 -6.20 -24.93 4.16
CA ASP A 145 -5.84 -25.92 5.18
C ASP A 145 -4.67 -25.44 6.06
N ARG A 146 -3.47 -25.97 5.85
CA ARG A 146 -2.25 -25.63 6.61
C ARG A 146 -1.33 -24.69 5.86
N PHE A 147 -1.71 -24.22 4.69
CA PHE A 147 -0.89 -23.35 3.86
C PHE A 147 -1.45 -21.94 3.85
N THR A 148 -0.57 -20.95 3.98
CA THR A 148 -0.85 -19.57 3.59
C THR A 148 0.07 -19.18 2.45
N PHE A 149 -0.47 -18.46 1.48
CA PHE A 149 0.27 -17.83 0.41
C PHE A 149 -0.01 -16.34 0.46
N ASN A 150 1.04 -15.54 0.48
CA ASN A 150 0.95 -14.09 0.52
C ASN A 150 1.74 -13.53 -0.66
N ASN A 151 1.11 -12.65 -1.42
CA ASN A 151 1.75 -11.98 -2.55
C ASN A 151 1.38 -10.51 -2.53
N ALA A 152 2.38 -9.63 -2.61
CA ALA A 152 2.18 -8.21 -2.80
C ALA A 152 3.14 -7.72 -3.89
N LEU A 153 2.69 -6.83 -4.75
CA LEU A 153 3.49 -6.28 -5.83
C LEU A 153 3.14 -4.81 -6.11
N GLN A 154 4.14 -4.10 -6.63
CA GLN A 154 4.02 -2.77 -7.21
C GLN A 154 4.39 -2.87 -8.69
N TYR A 155 3.45 -2.53 -9.56
CA TYR A 155 3.64 -2.54 -11.00
C TYR A 155 3.67 -1.12 -11.55
N ASP A 156 4.76 -0.75 -12.22
CA ASP A 156 4.90 0.52 -12.90
C ASP A 156 4.32 0.43 -14.33
N PRO A 157 3.18 1.09 -14.61
CA PRO A 157 2.57 1.09 -15.94
C PRO A 157 3.35 1.88 -17.00
N GLU A 158 4.23 2.81 -16.60
CA GLU A 158 5.04 3.63 -17.51
C GLU A 158 6.25 2.83 -18.02
N THR A 159 6.93 2.11 -17.12
CA THR A 159 8.09 1.29 -17.48
C THR A 159 7.74 -0.16 -17.82
N GLN A 160 6.49 -0.58 -17.55
CA GLN A 160 5.98 -1.95 -17.72
C GLN A 160 6.74 -3.00 -16.90
N LYS A 161 7.15 -2.63 -15.69
CA LYS A 161 7.94 -3.49 -14.80
C LYS A 161 7.26 -3.65 -13.45
N ILE A 162 7.63 -4.73 -12.76
CA ILE A 162 7.32 -4.91 -11.36
C ILE A 162 8.50 -4.34 -10.59
N ASP A 163 8.27 -3.22 -9.92
CA ASP A 163 9.30 -2.50 -9.18
C ASP A 163 9.51 -3.16 -7.83
N LYS A 164 8.44 -3.63 -7.18
CA LYS A 164 8.51 -4.41 -5.94
C LYS A 164 7.66 -5.66 -5.96
N ARG A 165 8.15 -6.72 -5.34
CA ARG A 165 7.40 -7.95 -5.14
C ARG A 165 7.80 -8.67 -3.86
N ASP A 166 6.83 -8.90 -3.02
CA ASP A 166 6.90 -9.75 -1.84
C ASP A 166 6.08 -11.01 -2.06
N SER A 167 6.66 -12.16 -1.76
CA SER A 167 6.00 -13.46 -1.92
C SER A 167 6.39 -14.37 -0.79
N ALA A 168 5.42 -14.93 -0.08
CA ALA A 168 5.66 -15.87 1.01
C ALA A 168 4.71 -17.06 0.94
N ILE A 169 5.24 -18.24 1.24
CA ILE A 169 4.45 -19.45 1.48
C ILE A 169 4.78 -19.92 2.89
N THR A 170 3.74 -20.12 3.71
CA THR A 170 3.89 -20.68 5.06
C THR A 170 3.12 -21.98 5.17
N TYR A 171 3.77 -23.02 5.68
CA TYR A 171 3.10 -24.23 6.15
C TYR A 171 3.00 -24.18 7.68
N GLN A 172 1.78 -24.15 8.21
CA GLN A 172 1.48 -23.99 9.63
C GLN A 172 0.65 -25.17 10.16
N LEU A 173 1.25 -25.94 11.07
CA LEU A 173 0.56 -27.01 11.81
C LEU A 173 -0.16 -26.45 13.05
N ASN A 174 0.51 -25.54 13.74
CA ASN A 174 -0.01 -24.74 14.86
C ASN A 174 0.96 -23.55 15.07
N PRO A 175 0.61 -22.55 15.92
CA PRO A 175 1.44 -21.37 16.09
C PRO A 175 2.90 -21.61 16.56
N ARG A 176 3.24 -22.82 17.03
CA ARG A 176 4.60 -23.20 17.45
C ARG A 176 5.31 -24.12 16.46
N LYS A 177 4.64 -24.53 15.39
CA LYS A 177 5.12 -25.48 14.38
C LYS A 177 4.80 -24.95 12.99
N PHE A 178 5.75 -24.23 12.40
CA PHE A 178 5.58 -23.66 11.07
C PHE A 178 6.91 -23.56 10.32
N LEU A 179 6.81 -23.47 9.00
CA LEU A 179 7.91 -23.22 8.09
C LEU A 179 7.46 -22.22 7.03
N THR A 180 8.23 -21.16 6.82
CA THR A 180 7.97 -20.12 5.84
C THR A 180 9.13 -20.00 4.87
N ILE A 181 8.80 -19.88 3.59
CA ILE A 181 9.70 -19.51 2.51
C ILE A 181 9.23 -18.16 1.99
N ALA A 182 10.11 -17.17 1.98
CA ALA A 182 9.81 -15.84 1.47
C ALA A 182 10.81 -15.41 0.40
N HIS A 183 10.34 -14.59 -0.55
CA HIS A 183 11.13 -13.96 -1.59
C HIS A 183 10.73 -12.48 -1.68
N HIS A 184 11.72 -11.61 -1.63
CA HIS A 184 11.55 -10.15 -1.74
C HIS A 184 12.37 -9.63 -2.93
N ASP A 185 11.74 -8.79 -3.75
CA ASP A 185 12.33 -8.05 -4.87
C ASP A 185 12.02 -6.58 -4.65
N ASP A 186 13.05 -5.74 -4.49
CA ASP A 186 12.91 -4.27 -4.46
C ASP A 186 13.85 -3.67 -5.51
N ASN A 187 13.25 -3.19 -6.59
CA ASN A 187 13.91 -2.60 -7.75
C ASN A 187 15.06 -3.46 -8.30
N GLY A 188 14.85 -4.78 -8.35
CA GLY A 188 15.83 -5.75 -8.84
C GLY A 188 16.82 -6.25 -7.79
N THR A 189 16.80 -5.69 -6.58
CA THR A 189 17.52 -6.25 -5.42
C THR A 189 16.71 -7.39 -4.84
N LYS A 190 17.22 -8.62 -4.96
CA LYS A 190 16.48 -9.84 -4.61
C LYS A 190 17.04 -10.48 -3.36
N SER A 191 16.15 -10.95 -2.49
CA SER A 191 16.49 -11.77 -1.33
C SER A 191 15.49 -12.92 -1.18
N ALA A 192 15.95 -14.00 -0.56
CA ALA A 192 15.14 -15.16 -0.23
C ALA A 192 15.42 -15.57 1.21
N GLU A 193 14.36 -15.88 1.94
CA GLU A 193 14.42 -16.23 3.35
C GLU A 193 13.72 -17.57 3.61
N LEU A 194 14.28 -18.34 4.54
CA LEU A 194 13.70 -19.58 5.04
C LEU A 194 13.76 -19.52 6.57
N TYR A 195 12.61 -19.52 7.22
CA TYR A 195 12.52 -19.48 8.68
C TYR A 195 11.35 -20.31 9.18
N GLY A 196 11.42 -20.73 10.44
CA GLY A 196 10.39 -21.58 11.01
C GLY A 196 10.63 -21.88 12.48
N ALA A 197 9.66 -22.54 13.10
CA ALA A 197 9.73 -22.99 14.48
C ALA A 197 9.31 -24.46 14.58
N TYR A 198 10.05 -25.23 15.39
CA TYR A 198 9.69 -26.59 15.76
C TYR A 198 10.09 -26.84 17.22
N PRO A 199 9.16 -27.25 18.10
CA PRO A 199 9.47 -27.52 19.49
C PRO A 199 10.22 -28.85 19.59
N ILE A 200 11.33 -28.84 20.32
CA ILE A 200 12.09 -30.03 20.67
C ILE A 200 11.66 -30.41 22.08
N ASN A 201 10.95 -31.53 22.21
CA ASN A 201 10.64 -32.17 23.50
C ASN A 201 11.60 -33.34 23.72
#